data_AF-A0A7J6SUL7-F1
#
_entry.id   AF-A0A7J6SUL7-F1
#
_cell.length_a   1.000
_cell.length_b   1.000
_cell.length_c   1.000
_cell.angle_alpha   90.00
_cell.angle_beta   90.00
_cell.angle_gamma   90.00
#
_symmetry.space_group_name_H-M   'P 1'
#
loop_
_entity.id
_entity.type
_entity.pdbx_description
1 polymer ?
#
loop_
_entity_poly.entity_id
_entity_poly.type
_entity_poly.pdbx_seq_one_letter_code
_entity_poly.pdbx_strand_id
1 'polypeptide(L)'
;MPTQSPLWETKPARYLSHIFGHEGEGSLLSALKAQGLATGLSAGAVYDTAGLSVFKISIAIPNSAFQSAAMPMDVIRKISDNVARYAAVCRLQAASEGPEGYPPLWKEMRMVEEMQFR
;
A
#
# COMPACT_ATOMS: atom_id res chain seq x y z
N MET A 1 -12.55 3.03 -6.15
CA MET A 1 -12.97 1.62 -6.04
C MET A 1 -14.42 1.57 -5.56
N PRO A 2 -15.15 0.45 -5.72
CA PRO A 2 -16.48 0.30 -5.14
C PRO A 2 -16.46 0.42 -3.62
N THR A 3 -17.63 0.61 -3.00
CA THR A 3 -17.76 0.61 -1.54
C THR A 3 -17.20 -0.67 -0.91
N GLN A 4 -16.56 -0.55 0.25
CA GLN A 4 -15.86 -1.66 0.90
C GLN A 4 -16.67 -2.30 2.01
N SER A 5 -17.65 -1.56 2.56
CA SER A 5 -18.53 -2.02 3.63
C SER A 5 -19.23 -3.36 3.35
N PRO A 6 -19.72 -3.66 2.13
CA PRO A 6 -20.30 -4.98 1.83
C PRO A 6 -19.28 -6.12 1.79
N LEU A 7 -17.99 -5.80 1.60
CA LEU A 7 -16.89 -6.76 1.49
C LEU A 7 -16.22 -7.01 2.85
N TRP A 8 -16.98 -6.95 3.93
CA TRP A 8 -16.48 -7.04 5.31
C TRP A 8 -15.84 -8.40 5.62
N GLU A 9 -16.18 -9.48 4.90
CA GLU A 9 -15.58 -10.80 5.14
C GLU A 9 -14.17 -10.89 4.54
N THR A 10 -14.01 -10.41 3.31
CA THR A 10 -12.76 -10.52 2.53
C THR A 10 -11.83 -9.33 2.75
N LYS A 11 -12.39 -8.18 3.19
CA LYS A 11 -11.68 -6.95 3.56
C LYS A 11 -10.60 -6.53 2.56
N PRO A 12 -10.89 -6.41 1.25
CA PRO A 12 -9.87 -6.22 0.22
C PRO A 12 -9.11 -4.89 0.39
N ALA A 13 -9.78 -3.82 0.80
CA ALA A 13 -9.10 -2.58 1.16
C ALA A 13 -8.09 -2.75 2.31
N ARG A 14 -8.43 -3.53 3.35
CA ARG A 14 -7.51 -3.80 4.47
C ARG A 14 -6.31 -4.63 4.02
N TYR A 15 -6.54 -5.61 3.15
CA TYR A 15 -5.47 -6.39 2.53
C TYR A 15 -4.50 -5.48 1.76
N LEU A 16 -5.01 -4.58 0.93
CA LEU A 16 -4.19 -3.59 0.22
C LEU A 16 -3.48 -2.62 1.17
N SER A 17 -4.14 -2.16 2.23
CA SER A 17 -3.52 -1.32 3.27
C SER A 17 -2.32 -2.00 3.90
N HIS A 18 -2.42 -3.30 4.18
CA HIS A 18 -1.35 -4.07 4.79
C HIS A 18 -0.13 -4.18 3.84
N ILE A 19 -0.37 -4.44 2.56
CA ILE A 19 0.71 -4.54 1.56
C ILE A 19 1.40 -3.20 1.31
N PHE A 20 0.62 -2.14 1.05
CA PHE A 20 1.16 -0.83 0.71
C PHE A 20 1.69 -0.08 1.93
N GLY A 21 1.12 -0.32 3.10
CA GLY A 21 1.53 0.26 4.38
C GLY A 21 2.60 -0.57 5.11
N HIS A 22 3.11 -1.65 4.51
CA HIS A 22 4.19 -2.43 5.12
C HIS A 22 5.44 -1.56 5.30
N GLU A 23 6.09 -1.67 6.45
CA GLU A 23 7.28 -0.87 6.78
C GLU A 23 8.58 -1.69 6.84
N GLY A 24 8.50 -3.01 6.66
CA GLY A 24 9.65 -3.91 6.72
C GLY A 24 10.56 -3.84 5.49
N GLU A 25 11.57 -4.70 5.49
CA GLU A 25 12.47 -4.87 4.35
C GLU A 25 11.70 -5.22 3.06
N GLY A 26 12.14 -4.68 1.93
CA GLY A 26 11.47 -4.88 0.64
C GLY A 26 10.17 -4.09 0.44
N SER A 27 9.68 -3.36 1.46
CA SER A 27 8.50 -2.50 1.33
C SER A 27 8.73 -1.28 0.43
N LEU A 28 7.62 -0.71 -0.06
CA LEU A 28 7.61 0.60 -0.72
C LEU A 28 8.23 1.69 0.15
N LEU A 29 7.90 1.72 1.45
CA LEU A 29 8.47 2.70 2.37
C LEU A 29 9.99 2.53 2.51
N SER A 30 10.48 1.30 2.63
CA SER A 30 11.92 1.00 2.71
C SER A 30 12.65 1.50 1.45
N ALA A 31 12.11 1.22 0.26
CA ALA A 31 12.70 1.68 -1.01
C ALA A 31 12.72 3.21 -1.13
N LEU A 32 11.66 3.89 -0.69
CA LEU A 32 11.59 5.36 -0.71
C LEU A 32 12.53 5.99 0.33
N LYS A 33 12.65 5.40 1.53
CA LYS A 33 13.61 5.82 2.56
C LYS A 33 15.05 5.72 2.06
N ALA A 34 15.41 4.61 1.40
CA ALA A 34 16.73 4.42 0.82
C ALA A 34 17.10 5.46 -0.24
N GLN A 35 16.11 6.02 -0.94
CA GLN A 35 16.29 7.10 -1.92
C GLN A 35 16.22 8.51 -1.29
N GLY A 36 16.00 8.62 0.02
CA GLY A 36 15.80 9.91 0.71
C GLY A 36 14.48 10.61 0.35
N LEU A 37 13.49 9.88 -0.18
CA LEU A 37 12.24 10.43 -0.70
C LEU A 37 11.08 10.40 0.30
N ALA A 38 11.19 9.63 1.37
CA ALA A 38 10.14 9.52 2.38
C ALA A 38 10.68 9.28 3.79
N THR A 39 9.94 9.73 4.80
CA THR A 39 10.16 9.40 6.22
C THR A 39 9.05 8.50 6.78
N GLY A 40 7.87 8.54 6.18
CA GLY A 40 6.71 7.73 6.55
C GLY A 40 5.74 7.55 5.40
N LEU A 41 4.91 6.51 5.48
CA LEU A 41 3.87 6.20 4.51
C LEU A 41 2.66 5.63 5.24
N SER A 42 1.46 6.03 4.82
CA SER A 42 0.21 5.40 5.25
C SER A 42 -0.67 5.05 4.05
N ALA A 43 -1.38 3.92 4.12
CA ALA A 43 -2.23 3.44 3.04
C ALA A 43 -3.59 2.95 3.56
N GLY A 44 -4.68 3.38 2.95
CA GLY A 44 -6.02 3.11 3.47
C GLY A 44 -7.16 3.46 2.54
N ALA A 45 -8.27 2.73 2.70
CA ALA A 45 -9.55 3.19 2.18
C ALA A 45 -10.01 4.43 2.97
N VAL A 46 -10.49 5.42 2.25
CA VAL A 46 -11.10 6.66 2.74
C VAL A 46 -12.36 6.94 1.92
N TYR A 47 -13.25 7.78 2.46
CA TYR A 47 -14.48 8.20 1.78
C TYR A 47 -15.34 7.01 1.27
N ASP A 48 -15.65 6.03 2.14
CA ASP A 48 -16.53 4.90 1.78
C ASP A 48 -18.01 5.30 1.90
N THR A 49 -18.56 5.90 0.85
CA THR A 49 -19.96 6.37 0.82
C THR A 49 -20.51 6.43 -0.61
N ALA A 50 -21.83 6.36 -0.76
CA ALA A 50 -22.54 6.50 -2.04
C ALA A 50 -22.01 5.57 -3.16
N GLY A 51 -21.63 4.33 -2.81
CA GLY A 51 -21.10 3.34 -3.76
C GLY A 51 -19.65 3.56 -4.18
N LEU A 52 -18.98 4.60 -3.66
CA LEU A 52 -17.59 4.92 -3.94
C LEU A 52 -16.75 4.75 -2.68
N SER A 53 -15.52 4.27 -2.85
CA SER A 53 -14.43 4.40 -1.88
C SER A 53 -13.14 4.79 -2.60
N VAL A 54 -12.27 5.52 -1.91
CA VAL A 54 -10.96 5.93 -2.43
C VAL A 54 -9.89 5.19 -1.66
N PHE A 55 -8.97 4.52 -2.35
CA PHE A 55 -7.75 4.02 -1.72
C PHE A 55 -6.68 5.10 -1.80
N LYS A 56 -6.21 5.56 -0.64
CA LYS A 56 -5.25 6.66 -0.51
C LYS A 56 -3.92 6.12 -0.02
N ILE A 57 -2.84 6.55 -0.67
CA ILE A 57 -1.46 6.42 -0.19
C ILE A 57 -0.96 7.82 0.14
N SER A 58 -0.55 8.04 1.39
CA SER A 58 0.01 9.31 1.85
C SER A 58 1.48 9.11 2.19
N ILE A 59 2.35 9.99 1.70
CA ILE A 59 3.80 9.89 1.86
C ILE A 59 4.30 11.17 2.53
N ALA A 60 5.02 11.03 3.64
CA ALA A 60 5.70 12.13 4.30
C ALA A 60 7.06 12.34 3.64
N ILE A 61 7.23 13.45 2.93
CA ILE A 61 8.46 13.79 2.21
C ILE A 61 9.35 14.62 3.13
N PRO A 62 10.64 14.26 3.34
CA PRO A 62 11.55 15.07 4.13
C PRO A 62 11.92 16.37 3.41
N ASN A 63 12.17 17.44 4.17
CA ASN A 63 12.60 18.73 3.59
C ASN A 63 13.87 18.60 2.75
N SER A 64 14.78 17.68 3.10
CA SER A 64 16.02 17.40 2.36
C SER A 64 15.78 16.92 0.93
N ALA A 65 14.63 16.31 0.62
CA ALA A 65 14.30 15.87 -0.73
C ALA A 65 14.21 17.03 -1.73
N PHE A 66 13.97 18.26 -1.26
CA PHE A 66 13.84 19.47 -2.07
C PHE A 66 15.07 20.39 -2.02
N GLN A 67 16.12 20.01 -1.29
CA GLN A 67 17.33 20.84 -1.14
C GLN A 67 18.33 20.64 -2.29
N SER A 68 18.20 19.58 -3.08
CA SER A 68 19.00 19.41 -4.30
C SER A 68 18.45 20.31 -5.42
N ALA A 69 19.27 20.60 -6.44
CA ALA A 69 18.84 21.33 -7.64
C ALA A 69 17.73 20.62 -8.47
N ALA A 70 17.26 19.45 -8.03
CA ALA A 70 16.13 18.75 -8.64
C ALA A 70 14.84 19.55 -8.42
N MET A 71 14.07 19.72 -9.50
CA MET A 71 12.79 20.40 -9.43
C MET A 71 11.81 19.59 -8.56
N PRO A 72 10.87 20.22 -7.83
CA PRO A 72 9.86 19.50 -7.04
C PRO A 72 9.12 18.41 -7.82
N MET A 73 8.94 18.60 -9.14
CA MET A 73 8.33 17.63 -10.04
C MET A 73 9.15 16.34 -10.21
N ASP A 74 10.48 16.39 -10.12
CA ASP A 74 11.32 15.20 -10.21
C ASP A 74 11.15 14.30 -8.99
N VAL A 75 11.00 14.89 -7.81
CA VAL A 75 10.70 14.17 -6.56
C VAL A 75 9.36 13.46 -6.68
N ILE A 76 8.32 14.18 -7.11
CA ILE A 76 6.97 13.62 -7.30
C ILE A 76 6.97 12.50 -8.34
N ARG A 77 7.68 12.68 -9.46
CA ARG A 77 7.80 11.66 -10.49
C ARG A 77 8.48 10.40 -9.95
N LYS A 78 9.63 10.54 -9.27
CA LYS A 78 10.35 9.40 -8.68
C LYS A 78 9.46 8.64 -7.70
N ILE A 79 8.73 9.34 -6.84
CA ILE A 79 7.79 8.72 -5.90
C ILE A 79 6.70 7.96 -6.66
N SER A 80 6.09 8.59 -7.67
CA SER A 80 5.03 7.98 -8.48
C SER A 80 5.51 6.73 -9.21
N ASP A 81 6.72 6.77 -9.76
CA ASP A 81 7.35 5.62 -10.42
C ASP A 81 7.59 4.45 -9.45
N ASN A 82 8.03 4.75 -8.21
CA ASN A 82 8.21 3.72 -7.18
C ASN A 82 6.85 3.09 -6.78
N VAL A 83 5.80 3.88 -6.60
CA VAL A 83 4.45 3.38 -6.29
C VAL A 83 3.94 2.48 -7.41
N ALA A 84 4.07 2.91 -8.68
CA ALA A 84 3.63 2.14 -9.83
C ALA A 84 4.40 0.82 -9.98
N ARG A 85 5.73 0.83 -9.80
CA ARG A 85 6.56 -0.39 -9.83
C ARG A 85 6.17 -1.35 -8.71
N TYR A 86 5.98 -0.86 -7.49
CA TYR A 86 5.58 -1.71 -6.37
C TYR A 86 4.21 -2.35 -6.60
N ALA A 87 3.24 -1.58 -7.11
CA ALA A 87 1.94 -2.10 -7.50
C ALA A 87 2.04 -3.20 -8.59
N ALA A 88 2.94 -3.03 -9.56
CA ALA A 88 3.20 -4.03 -10.59
C ALA A 88 3.80 -5.32 -10.00
N VAL A 89 4.76 -5.22 -9.09
CA VAL A 89 5.33 -6.37 -8.37
C VAL A 89 4.24 -7.12 -7.60
N CYS A 90 3.42 -6.42 -6.82
CA CYS A 90 2.31 -7.02 -6.08
C CYS A 90 1.33 -7.76 -7.00
N ARG A 91 1.04 -7.19 -8.18
CA ARG A 91 0.17 -7.82 -9.18
C ARG A 91 0.78 -9.09 -9.78
N LEU A 92 2.08 -9.07 -10.08
CA LEU A 92 2.78 -10.24 -10.62
C LEU A 92 2.85 -11.38 -9.60
N GLN A 93 3.10 -11.05 -8.33
CA GLN A 93 3.06 -12.02 -7.23
C GLN A 93 1.68 -12.65 -7.10
N ALA A 94 0.62 -11.82 -7.09
CA ALA A 94 -0.75 -12.31 -7.04
C ALA A 94 -1.14 -13.19 -8.23
N ALA A 95 -0.56 -12.99 -9.41
CA ALA A 95 -0.81 -13.82 -10.60
C ALA A 95 -0.06 -15.17 -10.56
N SER A 96 1.02 -15.26 -9.79
CA SER A 96 1.80 -16.50 -9.60
C SER A 96 1.20 -17.43 -8.54
N GLU A 97 0.38 -16.88 -7.65
CA GLU A 97 -0.45 -17.62 -6.72
C GLU A 97 -1.65 -18.16 -7.50
N GLY A 98 -1.68 -19.47 -7.76
CA GLY A 98 -2.65 -20.11 -8.67
C GLY A 98 -4.14 -19.86 -8.32
N PRO A 99 -5.07 -20.35 -9.15
CA PRO A 99 -6.50 -19.99 -9.07
C PRO A 99 -7.24 -20.44 -7.79
N GLU A 100 -6.57 -21.11 -6.85
CA GLU A 100 -7.18 -21.72 -5.66
C GLU A 100 -7.05 -20.82 -4.41
N GLY A 101 -8.09 -20.03 -4.16
CA GLY A 101 -8.35 -19.42 -2.86
C GLY A 101 -7.61 -18.11 -2.56
N TYR A 102 -7.65 -17.69 -1.29
CA TYR A 102 -7.05 -16.44 -0.85
C TYR A 102 -5.51 -16.52 -0.78
N PRO A 103 -4.80 -15.40 -1.08
CA PRO A 103 -3.34 -15.30 -0.92
C PRO A 103 -2.85 -15.76 0.46
N PRO A 104 -1.64 -16.37 0.58
CA PRO A 104 -1.07 -16.76 1.87
C PRO A 104 -1.09 -15.65 2.91
N LEU A 105 -0.70 -14.43 2.50
CA LEU A 105 -0.73 -13.25 3.37
C LEU A 105 -2.13 -12.93 3.90
N TRP A 106 -3.18 -13.12 3.09
CA TRP A 106 -4.55 -12.91 3.56
C TRP A 106 -4.92 -13.92 4.64
N LYS A 107 -4.50 -15.19 4.50
CA LYS A 107 -4.73 -16.24 5.50
C LYS A 107 -4.03 -15.89 6.81
N GLU A 108 -2.79 -15.42 6.75
CA GLU A 108 -2.05 -14.94 7.92
C GLU A 108 -2.77 -13.77 8.61
N MET A 109 -3.19 -12.76 7.85
CA MET A 109 -3.95 -11.63 8.38
C MET A 109 -5.24 -12.06 9.08
N ARG A 110 -5.95 -13.04 8.53
CA ARG A 110 -7.17 -13.62 9.13
C ARG A 110 -6.88 -14.35 10.43
N MET A 111 -5.81 -15.16 10.47
CA MET A 111 -5.39 -15.85 11.69
C MET A 111 -5.08 -14.85 12.82
N VAL A 112 -4.35 -13.77 12.52
CA VAL A 112 -4.02 -12.73 13.51
C VAL A 112 -5.28 -12.04 14.01
N GLU A 113 -6.23 -11.74 13.14
CA GLU A 113 -7.51 -11.14 13.55
C GLU A 113 -8.29 -12.08 14.47
N GLU A 114 -8.36 -13.38 14.16
CA GLU A 114 -9.01 -14.39 15.00
C GLU A 114 -8.35 -14.57 16.39
N MET A 115 -7.04 -14.31 16.51
CA MET A 115 -6.35 -14.27 17.80
C MET A 115 -6.78 -13.08 18.66
N GLN A 116 -7.13 -11.94 18.05
CA GLN A 116 -7.54 -10.73 18.77
C GLN A 116 -8.99 -10.79 19.31
N PHE A 117 -9.78 -11.78 18.88
CA PHE A 117 -11.17 -11.98 19.30
C PHE A 117 -11.35 -13.09 20.36
N ARG A 118 -10.27 -13.48 21.06
CA ARG A 118 -10.29 -14.39 22.22
C ARG A 118 -10.00 -13.62 23.51
#